data_AF-A0A7V3HCJ3-F1
#
_entry.id   AF-A0A7V3HCJ3-F1
#
_cell.length_a   1.000
_cell.length_b   1.000
_cell.length_c   1.000
_cell.angle_alpha   90.00
_cell.angle_beta   90.00
_cell.angle_gamma   90.00
#
_symmetry.space_group_name_H-M   'P 1'
#
loop_
_entity.id
_entity.type
_entity.pdbx_description
1 polymer ?
#
loop_
_entity_poly.entity_id
_entity_poly.type
_entity_poly.pdbx_seq_one_letter_code
_entity_poly.pdbx_strand_id
1 'polypeptide(L)'
;MKKVLFILTLLLFYIGIFSQNNVQESQFQQIKNEIENIKKEIPVQITPENINQAVQKYLKIGHLYTQINDADNAQISFEKVISLDNTNDKAYFMLGLIYEKKKMYSQAIDAWQKCILY
;
A
#
# COMPACT_ATOMS: atom_id res chain seq x y z
N MET A 1 -36.40 16.88 -28.24
CA MET A 1 -36.11 17.17 -26.81
C MET A 1 -35.51 15.97 -26.07
N LYS A 2 -36.16 14.80 -26.01
CA LYS A 2 -35.63 13.62 -25.27
C LYS A 2 -34.22 13.15 -25.67
N LYS A 3 -33.88 13.17 -26.97
CA LYS A 3 -32.54 12.78 -27.48
C LYS A 3 -31.41 13.72 -27.04
N VAL A 4 -31.67 15.03 -26.98
CA VAL A 4 -30.68 16.03 -26.55
C VAL A 4 -30.41 15.91 -25.05
N LEU A 5 -31.47 15.72 -24.27
CA LEU A 5 -31.36 15.51 -22.82
C LEU A 5 -30.54 14.25 -22.50
N PHE A 6 -30.73 13.17 -23.25
CA PHE A 6 -29.98 11.92 -23.09
C PHE A 6 -28.48 12.07 -23.41
N ILE A 7 -28.13 12.80 -24.48
CA ILE A 7 -26.73 13.06 -24.83
C ILE A 7 -26.05 13.91 -23.75
N LEU A 8 -26.75 14.92 -23.21
CA LEU A 8 -26.22 15.77 -22.16
C LEU A 8 -25.88 14.98 -20.88
N THR A 9 -26.74 14.04 -20.50
CA THR A 9 -26.50 13.17 -19.33
C THR A 9 -25.30 12.24 -19.51
N LEU A 10 -25.11 11.68 -20.71
CA LEU A 10 -23.94 10.84 -20.99
C LEU A 10 -22.64 11.66 -20.97
N LEU A 11 -22.69 12.90 -21.45
CA LEU A 11 -21.53 13.79 -21.48
C LEU A 11 -21.10 14.23 -20.07
N LEU A 12 -22.06 14.55 -19.19
CA LEU A 12 -21.78 14.85 -17.79
C LEU A 12 -21.20 13.64 -17.04
N PHE A 13 -21.75 12.44 -17.28
CA PHE A 13 -21.22 11.20 -16.71
C PHE A 13 -19.80 10.91 -17.19
N TYR A 14 -19.52 11.10 -18.49
CA TYR A 14 -18.18 10.94 -19.06
C TYR A 14 -17.16 11.93 -18.49
N ILE A 15 -17.52 13.21 -18.34
CA ILE A 15 -16.66 14.22 -17.69
C ILE A 15 -16.37 13.84 -16.23
N GLY A 16 -17.37 13.30 -15.52
CA GLY A 16 -17.21 12.78 -14.16
C GLY A 16 -16.15 11.67 -14.09
N ILE A 17 -16.27 10.64 -14.92
CA ILE A 17 -15.29 9.54 -14.98
C ILE A 17 -13.90 10.04 -15.39
N PHE A 18 -13.83 10.91 -16.42
CA PHE A 18 -12.56 11.44 -16.92
C PHE A 18 -11.82 12.28 -15.87
N SER A 19 -12.55 13.10 -15.12
CA SER A 19 -11.96 13.90 -14.04
C SER A 19 -11.44 13.04 -12.89
N GLN A 20 -12.18 12.01 -12.47
CA GLN A 20 -11.74 11.07 -11.43
C GLN A 20 -10.50 10.29 -11.85
N ASN A 21 -10.43 9.81 -13.09
CA ASN A 21 -9.27 9.07 -13.59
C ASN A 21 -7.99 9.93 -13.57
N ASN A 22 -8.06 11.21 -13.93
CA ASN A 22 -6.90 12.11 -13.87
C ASN A 22 -6.45 12.40 -12.43
N VAL A 23 -7.40 12.54 -11.49
CA VAL A 23 -7.07 12.73 -10.08
C VAL A 23 -6.41 11.47 -9.50
N GLN A 24 -6.92 10.29 -9.83
CA GLN A 24 -6.36 9.02 -9.36
C GLN A 24 -4.94 8.79 -9.90
N GLU A 25 -4.68 9.10 -11.18
CA GLU A 25 -3.34 9.02 -11.76
C GLU A 25 -2.38 10.02 -11.09
N SER A 26 -2.84 11.25 -10.84
CA SER A 26 -2.03 12.25 -10.13
C SER A 26 -1.67 11.82 -8.70
N GLN A 27 -2.62 11.25 -7.96
CA GLN A 27 -2.39 10.73 -6.61
C GLN A 27 -1.42 9.54 -6.63
N PHE A 28 -1.54 8.65 -7.62
CA PHE A 28 -0.64 7.52 -7.79
C PHE A 28 0.82 7.95 -8.00
N GLN A 29 1.05 8.96 -8.85
CA GLN A 29 2.38 9.50 -9.07
C GLN A 29 2.93 10.21 -7.83
N GLN A 30 2.09 10.94 -7.10
CA GLN A 30 2.48 11.58 -5.85
C GLN A 30 2.94 10.55 -4.81
N ILE A 31 2.19 9.46 -4.64
CA ILE A 31 2.53 8.37 -3.71
C ILE A 31 3.84 7.70 -4.13
N LYS A 32 4.06 7.44 -5.42
CA LYS A 32 5.33 6.90 -5.91
C LYS A 32 6.52 7.79 -5.58
N ASN A 33 6.38 9.11 -5.80
CA ASN A 33 7.43 10.06 -5.45
C ASN A 33 7.69 10.10 -3.94
N GLU A 34 6.65 10.03 -3.12
CA GLU A 34 6.79 9.95 -1.66
C GLU A 34 7.55 8.69 -1.24
N ILE A 35 7.21 7.53 -1.81
CA ILE A 35 7.92 6.26 -1.54
C ILE A 35 9.41 6.40 -1.87
N GLU A 36 9.74 6.95 -3.04
CA GLU A 36 11.14 7.13 -3.45
C GLU A 36 11.90 8.11 -2.55
N ASN A 37 11.24 9.16 -2.06
CA ASN A 37 11.84 10.06 -1.08
C ASN A 37 12.11 9.34 0.25
N ILE A 38 11.14 8.56 0.77
CA ILE A 38 11.33 7.80 2.01
C ILE A 38 12.49 6.80 1.85
N LYS A 39 12.57 6.09 0.73
CA LYS A 39 13.66 5.12 0.45
C LYS A 39 15.04 5.77 0.50
N LYS A 40 15.20 6.99 -0.05
CA LYS A 40 16.48 7.72 -0.02
C LYS A 40 16.93 8.05 1.40
N GLU A 41 16.00 8.24 2.31
CA GLU A 41 16.31 8.53 3.70
C GLU A 41 16.56 7.26 4.55
N ILE A 42 16.39 6.06 3.99
CA ILE A 42 16.75 4.82 4.69
C ILE A 42 18.26 4.69 4.59
N PRO A 43 18.98 4.54 5.72
CA PRO A 43 20.42 4.37 5.70
C PRO A 43 20.78 3.07 4.97
N VAL A 44 21.87 3.12 4.19
CA VAL A 44 22.38 1.97 3.42
C VAL A 44 22.67 0.76 4.32
N GLN A 45 23.11 1.02 5.55
CA GLN A 45 23.34 0.01 6.58
C GLN A 45 22.39 0.24 7.75
N ILE A 46 21.65 -0.81 8.09
CA ILE A 46 20.75 -0.82 9.24
C ILE A 46 21.55 -1.32 10.44
N THR A 47 21.63 -0.49 11.47
CA THR A 47 22.33 -0.73 12.74
C THR A 47 21.32 -0.71 13.89
N PRO A 48 21.66 -1.24 15.07
CA PRO A 48 20.75 -1.20 16.22
C PRO A 48 20.29 0.22 16.62
N GLU A 49 21.08 1.25 16.31
CA GLU A 49 20.73 2.64 16.59
C GLU A 49 19.61 3.17 15.67
N ASN A 50 19.57 2.71 14.41
CA ASN A 50 18.63 3.20 13.40
C ASN A 50 17.55 2.18 12.99
N ILE A 51 17.57 0.97 13.55
CA ILE A 51 16.67 -0.12 13.18
C ILE A 51 15.19 0.25 13.37
N ASN A 52 14.86 0.92 14.48
CA ASN A 52 13.50 1.37 14.75
C ASN A 52 13.02 2.40 13.72
N GLN A 53 13.91 3.30 13.30
CA GLN A 53 13.59 4.26 12.24
C GLN A 53 13.38 3.56 10.89
N ALA A 54 14.21 2.58 10.55
CA ALA A 54 14.05 1.79 9.34
C ALA A 54 12.73 1.00 9.34
N VAL A 55 12.37 0.38 10.46
CA VAL A 55 11.07 -0.30 10.66
C VAL A 55 9.90 0.64 10.36
N GLN A 56 9.88 1.84 10.94
CA GLN A 56 8.81 2.81 10.70
C GLN A 56 8.74 3.26 9.23
N LYS A 57 9.88 3.44 8.56
CA LYS A 57 9.92 3.81 7.13
C LYS A 57 9.38 2.69 6.25
N TYR A 58 9.76 1.43 6.49
CA TYR A 58 9.23 0.30 5.73
C TYR A 58 7.74 0.06 5.98
N LEU A 59 7.25 0.24 7.21
CA LEU A 59 5.81 0.24 7.50
C LEU A 59 5.09 1.30 6.67
N LYS A 60 5.59 2.55 6.68
CA LYS A 60 5.01 3.64 5.90
C LYS A 60 4.98 3.32 4.40
N ILE A 61 6.09 2.82 3.84
CA ILE A 61 6.15 2.42 2.43
C ILE A 61 5.13 1.30 2.12
N GLY A 62 5.00 0.28 2.97
CA GLY A 62 4.02 -0.79 2.80
C GLY A 62 2.57 -0.30 2.79
N HIS A 63 2.24 0.65 3.67
CA HIS A 63 0.92 1.31 3.66
C HIS A 63 0.69 2.12 2.38
N LEU A 64 1.68 2.87 1.91
CA LEU A 64 1.58 3.63 0.66
C LEU A 64 1.36 2.71 -0.55
N TYR A 65 2.10 1.60 -0.64
CA TYR A 65 1.85 0.59 -1.68
C TYR A 65 0.46 -0.04 -1.58
N THR A 66 -0.04 -0.26 -0.36
CA THR A 66 -1.41 -0.74 -0.13
C THR A 66 -2.45 0.26 -0.64
N GLN A 67 -2.25 1.56 -0.42
CA GLN A 67 -3.15 2.62 -0.90
C GLN A 67 -3.27 2.65 -2.42
N ILE A 68 -2.18 2.39 -3.14
CA ILE A 68 -2.18 2.30 -4.61
C ILE A 68 -2.47 0.89 -5.14
N ASN A 69 -2.97 0.01 -4.27
CA ASN A 69 -3.39 -1.35 -4.61
C ASN A 69 -2.26 -2.28 -5.10
N ASP A 70 -0.99 -1.87 -4.95
CA ASP A 70 0.22 -2.62 -5.33
C ASP A 70 0.58 -3.63 -4.23
N ALA A 71 -0.08 -4.78 -4.28
CA ALA A 71 0.03 -5.82 -3.27
C ALA A 71 1.43 -6.43 -3.17
N ASP A 72 2.16 -6.51 -4.30
CA ASP A 72 3.48 -7.16 -4.33
C ASP A 72 4.54 -6.31 -3.66
N ASN A 73 4.59 -5.00 -3.95
CA ASN A 73 5.52 -4.11 -3.27
C ASN A 73 5.13 -3.85 -1.81
N ALA A 74 3.83 -3.87 -1.49
CA ALA A 74 3.36 -3.83 -0.11
C ALA A 74 3.88 -5.06 0.67
N GLN A 75 3.75 -6.25 0.10
CA GLN A 75 4.24 -7.50 0.70
C GLN A 75 5.73 -7.41 1.04
N ILE A 76 6.56 -7.03 0.06
CA ILE A 76 8.02 -6.91 0.23
C ILE A 76 8.36 -5.93 1.36
N SER A 77 7.61 -4.84 1.47
CA SER A 77 7.84 -3.81 2.49
C SER A 77 7.53 -4.33 3.90
N PHE A 78 6.43 -5.05 4.09
CA PHE A 78 6.09 -5.64 5.38
C PHE A 78 6.97 -6.84 5.75
N GLU A 79 7.38 -7.65 4.78
CA GLU A 79 8.40 -8.69 4.98
C GLU A 79 9.72 -8.08 5.43
N LYS A 80 10.08 -6.91 4.90
CA LYS A 80 11.25 -6.17 5.36
C LYS A 80 11.11 -5.72 6.82
N VAL A 81 9.92 -5.28 7.24
CA VAL A 81 9.65 -4.96 8.66
C VAL A 81 9.89 -6.19 9.54
N ILE A 82 9.35 -7.34 9.19
CA ILE A 82 9.53 -8.60 9.96
C ILE A 82 11.00 -9.03 10.01
N SER A 83 11.78 -8.77 8.96
CA SER A 83 13.22 -9.06 8.96
C SER A 83 14.02 -8.21 9.96
N LEU A 84 13.49 -7.04 10.34
CA LEU A 84 14.10 -6.10 11.28
C LEU A 84 13.53 -6.22 12.69
N ASP A 85 12.23 -6.46 12.79
CA ASP A 85 11.46 -6.66 14.01
C ASP A 85 10.49 -7.83 13.78
N ASN A 86 10.92 -9.02 14.19
CA ASN A 86 10.17 -10.25 13.98
C ASN A 86 8.95 -10.41 14.90
N THR A 87 8.74 -9.44 15.81
CA THR A 87 7.60 -9.35 16.74
C THR A 87 6.60 -8.26 16.34
N ASN A 88 6.75 -7.66 15.15
CA ASN A 88 5.88 -6.57 14.72
C ASN A 88 4.47 -7.04 14.34
N ASP A 89 3.54 -6.96 15.28
CA ASP A 89 2.11 -7.29 15.14
C ASP A 89 1.47 -6.63 13.90
N LYS A 90 1.73 -5.34 13.69
CA LYS A 90 1.18 -4.56 12.56
C LYS A 90 1.64 -5.10 11.20
N ALA A 91 2.92 -5.47 11.07
CA ALA A 91 3.43 -6.03 9.82
C ALA A 91 2.79 -7.39 9.51
N TYR A 92 2.61 -8.24 10.53
CA TYR A 92 1.90 -9.51 10.37
C TYR A 92 0.42 -9.31 10.01
N PHE A 93 -0.27 -8.36 10.65
CA PHE A 93 -1.65 -8.02 10.32
C PHE A 93 -1.78 -7.61 8.84
N MET A 94 -0.93 -6.70 8.39
CA MET A 94 -0.94 -6.19 7.02
C MET A 94 -0.59 -7.28 6.00
N LEU A 95 0.37 -8.17 6.29
CA LEU A 95 0.66 -9.32 5.43
C LEU A 95 -0.52 -10.28 5.32
N GLY A 96 -1.25 -10.50 6.41
CA GLY A 96 -2.46 -11.32 6.35
C GLY A 96 -3.50 -10.75 5.38
N LEU A 97 -3.76 -9.44 5.43
CA LEU A 97 -4.64 -8.75 4.47
C LEU A 97 -4.13 -8.85 3.03
N ILE A 98 -2.81 -8.73 2.82
CA ILE A 98 -2.21 -8.83 1.48
C ILE A 98 -2.33 -10.26 0.94
N TYR A 99 -2.02 -11.27 1.75
CA TYR A 99 -2.16 -12.67 1.34
C TYR A 99 -3.63 -13.02 1.07
N GLU A 100 -4.57 -12.52 1.87
CA GLU A 100 -6.00 -12.68 1.61
C GLU A 100 -6.39 -12.09 0.25
N LYS A 101 -5.99 -10.85 -0.04
CA LYS A 101 -6.23 -10.19 -1.33
C LYS A 101 -5.63 -10.98 -2.51
N LYS A 102 -4.49 -11.64 -2.30
CA LYS A 102 -3.84 -12.54 -3.26
C LYS A 102 -4.45 -13.95 -3.29
N LYS A 103 -5.49 -14.22 -2.49
CA LYS A 103 -6.16 -15.52 -2.30
C LYS A 103 -5.23 -16.62 -1.75
N MET A 104 -4.17 -16.22 -1.08
CA MET A 104 -3.17 -17.07 -0.43
C MET A 104 -3.59 -17.35 1.01
N TYR A 105 -4.75 -17.98 1.19
CA TYR A 105 -5.44 -18.03 2.48
C TYR A 105 -4.66 -18.71 3.60
N SER A 106 -3.89 -19.77 3.30
CA SER A 106 -3.06 -20.43 4.32
C SER A 106 -2.03 -19.47 4.92
N GLN A 107 -1.35 -18.70 4.07
CA GLN A 107 -0.36 -17.72 4.51
C GLN A 107 -1.01 -16.53 5.23
N ALA A 108 -2.23 -16.15 4.84
CA ALA A 108 -3.01 -15.14 5.54
C ALA A 108 -3.30 -15.56 6.98
N ILE A 109 -3.76 -16.80 7.17
CA ILE A 109 -4.03 -17.38 8.50
C ILE A 109 -2.76 -17.42 9.34
N ASP A 110 -1.64 -17.92 8.78
CA ASP A 110 -0.37 -17.99 9.49
C ASP A 110 0.10 -16.59 9.94
N ALA A 111 -0.04 -15.58 9.07
CA ALA A 111 0.32 -14.21 9.39
C ALA A 111 -0.58 -13.63 10.50
N TRP A 112 -1.90 -13.82 10.44
CA TRP A 112 -2.80 -13.34 11.49
C TRP A 112 -2.62 -14.07 12.82
N GLN A 113 -2.27 -15.36 12.81
CA GLN A 113 -1.91 -16.07 14.04
C GLN A 113 -0.68 -15.46 14.70
N LYS A 114 0.35 -15.11 13.92
CA LYS A 114 1.53 -14.39 14.43
C LYS A 114 1.19 -12.99 14.95
N CYS A 115 0.27 -12.29 14.27
CA CYS A 115 -0.23 -10.98 14.73
C CYS A 115 -0.91 -11.06 16.10
N ILE A 116 -1.60 -12.16 16.43
CA ILE A 116 -2.26 -12.33 17.73
C ILE A 116 -1.25 -12.81 18.81
N LEU A 117 -0.18 -13.47 18.38
CA LEU A 117 0.85 -14.00 19.28
C LEU A 117 1.77 -12.92 19.85
N TYR A 118 2.08 -11.90 19.05
CA TYR A 118 2.96 -10.78 19.41
C TYR A 118 2.15 -9.54 19.78
#